data_AF-A0A836U7T3-F1
#
_entry.id   AF-A0A836U7T3-F1
#
_cell.length_a   1.000
_cell.length_b   1.000
_cell.length_c   1.000
_cell.angle_alpha   90.00
_cell.angle_beta   90.00
_cell.angle_gamma   90.00
#
_symmetry.space_group_name_H-M   'P 1'
#
loop_
_entity.id
_entity.type
_entity.pdbx_description
1 polymer ?
#
loop_
_entity_poly.entity_id
_entity_poly.type
_entity_poly.pdbx_seq_one_letter_code
_entity_poly.pdbx_strand_id
1 'polypeptide(L)' 'MSNGGALWISGHDLRQSLEVAIAAKYSALWGSVPLKLPLEDRSLTLYPRPYRWLGGDHSGRPQTYEEALVHPLFPKYKG' A
#
# COMPACT_ATOMS: atom_id res chain seq x y z
N MET A 1 38.60 -8.70 4.24
CA MET A 1 37.54 -9.69 4.52
C MET A 1 36.27 -8.89 4.83
N SER A 2 35.34 -8.78 3.89
CA SER A 2 34.05 -8.12 4.15
C SER A 2 33.21 -9.07 5.01
N ASN A 3 32.84 -8.63 6.21
CA ASN A 3 31.85 -9.32 7.03
C ASN A 3 30.52 -9.29 6.27
N GLY A 4 30.26 -10.31 5.44
CA GLY A 4 28.97 -10.55 4.80
C GLY A 4 27.94 -11.00 5.84
N GLY A 5 27.68 -10.17 6.85
CA GLY A 5 26.64 -10.40 7.83
C GLY A 5 25.30 -10.44 7.13
N ALA A 6 24.50 -11.46 7.40
CA ALA A 6 23.13 -11.54 6.91
C ALA A 6 22.40 -10.23 7.25
N LEU A 7 21.80 -9.60 6.23
CA LEU A 7 20.98 -8.42 6.44
C LEU A 7 19.80 -8.80 7.34
N TRP A 8 19.55 -8.01 8.37
CA TRP A 8 18.38 -8.19 9.25
C TRP A 8 17.06 -8.00 8.48
N ILE A 9 17.10 -7.14 7.45
CA ILE A 9 16.03 -6.91 6.48
C ILE A 9 16.68 -6.76 5.11
N SER A 10 16.26 -7.58 4.16
CA SER A 10 16.69 -7.54 2.76
C SER A 10 15.61 -6.93 1.87
N GLY A 11 15.97 -6.64 0.61
CA GLY A 11 14.99 -6.23 -0.40
C GLY A 11 13.92 -7.30 -0.68
N HIS A 12 14.22 -8.58 -0.42
CA HIS A 12 13.26 -9.66 -0.53
C HIS A 12 12.16 -9.55 0.55
N ASP A 13 12.55 -9.27 1.79
CA ASP A 13 11.62 -9.09 2.92
C ASP A 13 10.73 -7.86 2.71
N LEU A 14 11.30 -6.76 2.21
CA LEU A 14 10.54 -5.55 1.87
C LEU A 14 9.55 -5.80 0.73
N ARG A 15 9.95 -6.59 -0.29
CA ARG A 15 9.05 -6.96 -1.39
C ARG A 15 7.88 -7.81 -0.89
N GLN A 16 8.12 -8.82 -0.05
CA GLN A 16 7.04 -9.63 0.54
C GLN A 16 6.11 -8.78 1.39
N SER A 17 6.66 -7.86 2.20
CA SER A 17 5.87 -6.96 3.04
C SER A 17 4.97 -6.04 2.21
N LEU A 18 5.50 -5.50 1.10
CA LEU A 18 4.70 -4.70 0.16
C LEU A 18 3.60 -5.53 -0.50
N GLU A 19 3.89 -6.77 -0.86
CA GLU A 19 2.92 -7.68 -1.48
C GLU A 19 1.77 -8.03 -0.53
N VAL A 20 2.08 -8.28 0.74
CA VAL A 20 1.08 -8.47 1.82
C VAL A 20 0.22 -7.22 1.99
N ALA A 21 0.83 -6.02 1.98
CA ALA A 21 0.09 -4.77 2.11
C ALA A 21 -0.88 -4.53 0.95
N ILE A 22 -0.47 -4.84 -0.29
CA ILE A 22 -1.34 -4.80 -1.47
C ILE A 22 -2.48 -5.82 -1.30
N ALA A 23 -2.16 -7.07 -0.94
CA ALA A 23 -3.15 -8.12 -0.75
C ALA A 23 -4.21 -7.76 0.31
N ALA A 24 -3.80 -7.20 1.44
CA ALA A 24 -4.70 -6.77 2.52
C ALA A 24 -5.68 -5.68 2.05
N LYS A 25 -5.19 -4.67 1.30
CA LYS A 25 -6.03 -3.62 0.73
C LYS A 25 -7.10 -4.22 -0.20
N TYR A 26 -6.70 -5.07 -1.15
CA TYR A 26 -7.63 -5.61 -2.13
C TYR A 26 -8.57 -6.67 -1.53
N SER A 27 -8.11 -7.45 -0.56
CA SER A 27 -8.97 -8.30 0.26
C SER A 27 -10.13 -7.50 0.85
N ALA A 28 -9.83 -6.39 1.53
CA ALA A 28 -10.85 -5.52 2.13
C ALA A 28 -11.80 -4.92 1.07
N LEU A 29 -11.26 -4.42 -0.05
CA LEU A 29 -12.07 -3.86 -1.15
C LEU A 29 -13.00 -4.88 -1.81
N TRP A 30 -12.61 -6.16 -1.82
CA TRP A 30 -13.38 -7.25 -2.43
C TRP A 30 -14.26 -8.01 -1.42
N GLY A 31 -14.55 -7.43 -0.27
CA GLY A 31 -15.43 -8.04 0.73
C GLY A 31 -14.74 -9.06 1.63
N SER A 32 -13.48 -8.80 1.99
CA SER A 32 -12.67 -9.62 2.89
C SER A 32 -12.40 -11.04 2.37
N VAL A 33 -12.23 -11.19 1.05
CA VAL A 33 -11.87 -12.47 0.43
C VAL A 33 -10.38 -12.76 0.59
N PRO A 34 -9.96 -14.02 0.81
CA PRO A 34 -8.53 -14.38 0.87
C PRO A 34 -7.84 -14.17 -0.49
N LEU A 35 -6.64 -13.59 -0.47
CA LEU A 35 -5.76 -13.50 -1.65
C LEU A 35 -4.54 -14.41 -1.45
N LYS A 36 -4.20 -15.16 -2.50
CA LYS A 36 -3.02 -16.03 -2.52
C LYS A 36 -1.77 -15.19 -2.78
N LEU A 37 -0.66 -15.56 -2.12
CA LEU A 37 0.66 -14.98 -2.31
C LEU A 37 1.60 -15.99 -3.01
N PRO A 38 2.54 -15.55 -3.86
CA PRO A 38 2.65 -14.17 -4.39
C PRO A 38 1.42 -13.81 -5.23
N LEU A 39 1.14 -12.51 -5.38
CA LEU A 39 0.01 -12.03 -6.14
C LEU A 39 0.18 -12.43 -7.62
N GLU A 40 -0.79 -13.19 -8.13
CA GLU A 40 -0.81 -13.61 -9.54
C GLU A 40 -1.05 -12.41 -10.46
N ASP A 41 -1.96 -11.51 -10.07
CA ASP A 41 -2.20 -10.24 -10.75
C ASP A 41 -1.21 -9.16 -10.31
N ARG A 42 -0.24 -8.86 -11.19
CA ARG A 42 0.79 -7.85 -10.98
C ARG A 42 0.34 -6.41 -11.28
N SER A 43 -0.91 -6.21 -11.70
CA SER A 43 -1.49 -4.87 -11.87
C SER A 43 -1.99 -4.26 -10.56
N LEU A 44 -2.20 -5.09 -9.54
CA LEU A 44 -2.60 -4.65 -8.20
C LEU A 44 -1.49 -3.80 -7.58
N THR A 45 -1.85 -2.57 -7.21
CA THR A 45 -0.87 -1.56 -6.79
C THR A 45 -1.35 -0.81 -5.55
N LEU A 46 -0.37 -0.41 -4.73
CA LEU A 46 -0.56 0.45 -3.58
C LEU A 46 0.03 1.82 -3.89
N TYR A 47 -0.81 2.75 -4.30
CA TYR A 47 -0.43 4.16 -4.43
C TYR A 47 -0.77 4.92 -3.14
N PRO A 48 0.19 5.66 -2.56
CA PRO A 48 -0.12 6.64 -1.54
C PRO A 48 -1.13 7.65 -2.08
N ARG A 49 -2.01 8.15 -1.21
CA ARG A 49 -2.85 9.29 -1.56
C ARG A 49 -1.96 10.51 -1.84
N PRO A 50 -2.34 11.43 -2.76
CA PRO A 50 -1.59 12.64 -3.06
C PRO A 50 -1.20 13.42 -1.81
N TYR A 51 -2.09 13.46 -0.81
CA TYR A 51 -1.80 14.03 0.49
C TYR A 51 -0.51 13.49 1.12
N ARG A 52 -0.37 12.17 1.26
CA ARG A 52 0.85 11.53 1.79
C ARG A 52 2.01 11.62 0.79
N TRP A 53 1.72 11.50 -0.51
CA TRP A 53 2.76 11.61 -1.55
C TRP A 53 3.47 12.97 -1.53
N LEU A 54 2.73 14.04 -1.21
CA LEU A 54 3.24 15.41 -1.13
C LEU A 54 3.76 15.79 0.27
N GLY A 55 3.91 14.83 1.18
CA GLY A 55 4.40 15.08 2.55
C GLY A 55 3.38 15.78 3.45
N GLY A 56 2.07 15.62 3.18
CA GLY A 56 1.01 16.18 4.02
C GLY A 56 1.06 15.66 5.46
N ASP A 57 1.50 14.43 5.68
CA ASP A 57 1.78 13.88 7.00
C ASP A 57 2.91 14.62 7.75
N HIS A 58 3.83 15.27 7.04
CA HIS A 58 4.85 16.15 7.64
C HIS A 58 4.30 17.55 7.99
N SER A 59 3.12 17.93 7.48
CA SER A 59 2.54 19.27 7.71
C SER A 59 1.96 19.45 9.12
N GLY A 60 1.93 18.40 9.95
CA GLY A 60 1.29 18.40 11.26
C GLY A 60 -0.24 18.50 11.21
N ARG A 61 -0.83 18.52 10.02
CA ARG A 61 -2.27 18.47 9.82
C ARG A 61 -2.67 17.00 9.58
N PRO A 62 -3.59 16.42 10.35
CA PRO A 62 -4.12 15.11 10.02
C PRO A 62 -5.06 15.22 8.81
N GLN A 63 -4.99 14.24 7.90
CA GLN A 63 -5.98 14.09 6.84
C GLN A 63 -7.33 13.69 7.45
N THR A 64 -8.43 14.30 7.01
CA THR A 64 -9.77 13.92 7.48
C THR A 64 -10.27 12.64 6.79
N TYR A 65 -11.27 11.98 7.38
CA TYR A 65 -11.90 10.80 6.79
C TYR A 65 -12.50 11.11 5.41
N GLU A 66 -13.15 12.27 5.26
CA GLU A 66 -13.74 12.70 4.00
C GLU A 66 -12.68 12.89 2.91
N GLU A 67 -11.53 13.49 3.25
CA GLU A 67 -10.40 13.65 2.33
C GLU A 67 -9.77 12.30 1.94
N ALA A 68 -9.76 11.34 2.85
CA ALA A 68 -9.32 9.97 2.58
C ALA A 68 -10.27 9.24 1.60
N LEU A 69 -11.53 9.64 1.49
CA LEU A 69 -12.50 9.06 0.56
C LEU A 69 -12.49 9.70 -0.84
N VAL A 70 -12.02 10.94 -1.00
CA VAL A 70 -12.12 11.69 -2.28
C VAL A 70 -10.81 11.69 -3.06
N HIS A 71 -10.77 11.04 -4.23
CA HIS A 71 -9.59 11.05 -5.10
C HIS A 71 -9.91 11.54 -6.53
N PRO A 72 -9.20 12.54 -7.08
CA PRO A 72 -9.41 13.01 -8.45
C PRO A 72 -9.08 11.95 -9.52
N LEU A 73 -8.12 11.04 -9.27
CA LEU A 73 -7.76 9.97 -10.23
C LEU A 73 -8.56 8.67 -10.04
N PHE A 74 -9.40 8.59 -9.00
CA PHE A 74 -10.28 7.42 -8.76
C PHE A 74 -11.66 7.95 -8.34
N PRO A 75 -12.55 8.25 -9.30
CA PRO A 75 -13.88 8.74 -8.99
C PRO A 75 -14.61 7.72 -8.12
N LYS A 76 -15.44 8.21 -7.17
CA LYS A 76 -16.27 7.38 -6.30
C LYS A 76 -17.00 6.35 -7.17
N TYR A 77 -16.81 5.06 -6.86
CA TYR A 77 -17.66 4.00 -7.40
C TYR A 77 -19.11 4.38 -7.06
N LYS A 78 -19.89 4.73 -8.09
CA LYS A 78 -21.34 4.77 -7.98
C LYS A 78 -21.80 3.32 -7.99
N GLY A 79 -22.33 2.87 -6.86
CA GLY A 79 -23.21 1.71 -6.84
C GLY A 79 -24.47 1.96 -7.64
#